data_AF-A0A8R7P3S2-F1
#
_entry.id   AF-A0A8R7P3S2-F1
#
_cell.length_a   1.000
_cell.length_b   1.000
_cell.length_c   1.000
_cell.angle_alpha   90.00
_cell.angle_beta   90.00
_cell.angle_gamma   90.00
#
_symmetry.space_group_name_H-M   'P 1'
#
loop_
_entity.id
_entity.type
_entity.pdbx_description
1 polymer ?
#
loop_
_entity_poly.entity_id
_entity_poly.type
_entity_poly.pdbx_seq_one_letter_code
_entity_poly.pdbx_strand_id
1 'polypeptide(L)'
;MSKGLAVLLLVVSLALSSGVGFCDARSGKHWRQNRGPSTTMFTRKGKGKNGGGSPPHSHRQYGKGHQSPAMPAPPSPGGGNGHASPSPPPPQAPPSPPPEAPSQGTVFSVVAFGARGDGVTDDTQAFEAAWAAACKVEASTVLVPPELEFLVGPISFSGPNCKPNTIFQLDGTISAKIGARAWGSGLLQWLEFTKLNGISIQGSGVINGQGKEWWTYSDSDDDDDDMDSYTDQELEKMPQIKPTALRFYGSSNVRVTGISIINSPQCHLKFDSCQGVMVHNLTISSPENSPNTDGIHLQNSKDVNIHHTDLACGDDCISIQTGCSDVNIHNVNCGPGHGISIGGLGRYNTKACVSNITVRDVNMFKTMTGVRIKTWQGGSGLVQGIRFSNIHMSEVQTPIMIDQFYCDKTSCTNQSSAVAVSGVQYENIRGTFTIKPAHFACSDSSPCSEITLTGIQLRPLIVPQYHTCSSPFCWQAFGELYTPTIPPISCLQLGKPAGNRVLSDHDQC
;
A
#
# COMPACT_ATOMS: atom_id res chain seq x y z
N MET A 1 15.03 -66.16 -22.72
CA MET A 1 14.77 -64.80 -23.23
C MET A 1 13.75 -64.12 -22.30
N SER A 2 14.17 -63.62 -21.13
CA SER A 2 13.22 -63.05 -20.14
C SER A 2 13.92 -62.08 -19.17
N LYS A 3 14.71 -61.15 -19.71
CA LYS A 3 15.24 -59.99 -18.94
C LYS A 3 15.25 -58.67 -19.73
N GLY A 4 14.92 -58.69 -21.03
CA GLY A 4 14.89 -57.49 -21.89
C GLY A 4 13.56 -56.74 -21.94
N LEU A 5 12.44 -57.38 -21.58
CA LEU A 5 11.11 -56.76 -21.69
C LEU A 5 10.76 -55.85 -20.50
N ALA A 6 11.32 -56.12 -19.32
CA ALA A 6 11.05 -55.33 -18.11
C ALA A 6 11.75 -53.96 -18.11
N VAL A 7 12.91 -53.84 -18.77
CA VAL A 7 13.65 -52.57 -18.87
C VAL A 7 13.02 -51.64 -19.91
N LEU A 8 12.42 -52.19 -20.98
CA LEU A 8 11.73 -51.38 -21.99
C LEU A 8 10.42 -50.77 -21.45
N LEU A 9 9.70 -51.49 -20.58
CA LEU A 9 8.49 -50.97 -19.93
C LEU A 9 8.79 -49.87 -18.89
N LEU A 10 9.93 -49.93 -18.19
CA LEU A 10 10.34 -48.90 -17.23
C LEU A 10 10.79 -47.59 -17.90
N VAL A 11 11.42 -47.66 -19.08
CA VAL A 11 11.82 -46.47 -19.84
C VAL A 11 10.60 -45.79 -20.51
N VAL A 12 9.59 -46.57 -20.94
CA VAL A 12 8.33 -46.00 -21.46
C VAL A 12 7.48 -45.37 -20.34
N SER A 13 7.56 -45.88 -19.11
CA SER A 13 6.84 -45.32 -17.96
C SER A 13 7.41 -43.97 -17.48
N LEU A 14 8.74 -43.78 -17.59
CA LEU A 14 9.42 -42.54 -17.21
C LEU A 14 9.37 -41.46 -18.30
N ALA A 15 9.08 -41.81 -19.55
CA ALA A 15 8.86 -40.86 -20.64
C ALA A 15 7.40 -40.34 -20.72
N LEU A 16 6.48 -40.93 -19.94
CA LEU A 16 5.07 -40.51 -19.87
C LEU A 16 4.76 -39.60 -18.67
N SER A 17 5.74 -39.31 -17.79
CA SER A 17 5.58 -38.41 -16.63
C SER A 17 6.16 -37.00 -16.82
N SER A 18 6.70 -36.67 -17.99
CA SER A 18 7.06 -35.30 -18.37
C SER A 18 6.04 -34.72 -19.34
N GLY A 19 4.78 -34.68 -18.91
CA GLY A 19 3.78 -33.82 -19.52
C GLY A 19 4.07 -32.37 -19.15
N VAL A 20 4.96 -31.71 -19.88
CA VAL A 20 4.96 -30.24 -19.93
C VAL A 20 3.64 -29.87 -20.61
N GLY A 21 2.62 -29.57 -19.81
CA GLY A 21 1.36 -29.07 -20.29
C GLY A 21 1.56 -27.69 -20.90
N PHE A 22 1.87 -27.66 -22.19
CA PHE A 22 1.72 -26.45 -22.99
C PHE A 22 0.23 -26.15 -23.10
N CYS A 23 -0.20 -25.05 -22.49
CA CYS A 23 -1.54 -24.50 -22.71
C CYS A 23 -1.62 -23.95 -24.14
N ASP A 24 -2.14 -24.75 -25.07
CA ASP A 24 -2.44 -24.30 -26.43
C ASP A 24 -3.86 -23.71 -26.46
N ALA A 25 -3.96 -22.38 -26.45
CA ALA A 25 -5.23 -21.67 -26.51
C ALA A 25 -5.70 -21.58 -27.97
N ARG A 26 -6.74 -22.35 -28.32
CA ARG A 26 -7.44 -22.21 -29.60
C ARG A 26 -8.04 -20.80 -29.72
N SER A 27 -7.59 -20.06 -30.74
CA SER A 27 -8.10 -18.75 -31.13
C SER A 27 -9.59 -18.83 -31.53
N GLY A 28 -10.43 -18.13 -30.78
CA GLY A 28 -11.86 -17.93 -31.05
C GLY A 28 -12.10 -16.64 -31.84
N LYS A 29 -12.82 -16.78 -32.94
CA LYS A 29 -13.09 -15.84 -34.03
C LYS A 29 -13.55 -14.42 -33.63
N HIS A 30 -12.99 -13.45 -34.34
CA HIS A 30 -13.38 -12.04 -34.44
C HIS A 30 -14.89 -11.81 -34.63
N TRP A 31 -15.46 -10.92 -33.82
CA TRP A 31 -16.64 -10.15 -34.18
C TRP A 31 -16.24 -8.69 -34.40
N ARG A 32 -16.09 -8.31 -35.68
CA ARG A 32 -16.09 -6.92 -36.11
C ARG A 32 -17.54 -6.45 -36.22
N GLN A 33 -17.94 -5.44 -35.45
CA GLN A 33 -19.05 -4.58 -35.86
C GLN A 33 -18.52 -3.20 -36.21
N ASN A 34 -18.80 -2.85 -37.46
CA ASN A 34 -18.44 -1.63 -38.15
C ASN A 34 -19.72 -0.79 -38.23
N ARG A 35 -19.71 0.46 -37.75
CA ARG A 35 -20.67 1.50 -38.20
C ARG A 35 -20.05 2.88 -38.01
N GLY A 36 -19.98 3.61 -39.13
CA GLY A 36 -19.28 4.87 -39.32
C GLY A 36 -19.99 6.11 -38.78
N PRO A 37 -19.43 7.29 -39.05
CA PRO A 37 -19.74 8.53 -38.34
C PRO A 37 -20.89 9.30 -39.01
N SER A 38 -21.78 9.87 -38.20
CA SER A 38 -22.67 10.96 -38.64
C SER A 38 -22.21 12.27 -38.02
N THR A 39 -21.63 13.09 -38.88
CA THR A 39 -21.43 14.53 -38.72
C THR A 39 -22.78 15.24 -38.75
N THR A 40 -23.01 16.14 -37.79
CA THR A 40 -23.88 17.31 -37.99
C THR A 40 -23.34 18.48 -37.21
N MET A 41 -22.97 19.52 -37.97
CA MET A 41 -22.66 20.85 -37.50
C MET A 41 -23.88 21.48 -36.83
N PHE A 42 -23.66 22.18 -35.71
CA PHE A 42 -24.50 23.32 -35.35
C PHE A 42 -23.63 24.52 -34.98
N THR A 43 -23.69 25.50 -35.87
CA THR A 43 -23.26 26.88 -35.66
C THR A 43 -24.23 27.57 -34.71
N ARG A 44 -23.71 28.25 -33.68
CA ARG A 44 -24.42 29.38 -33.05
C ARG A 44 -23.44 30.49 -32.66
N LYS A 45 -23.57 31.61 -33.37
CA LYS A 45 -23.09 32.95 -33.01
C LYS A 45 -23.87 33.46 -31.79
N GLY A 46 -23.16 34.07 -30.85
CA GLY A 46 -23.73 34.91 -29.78
C GLY A 46 -22.66 35.83 -29.20
N LYS A 47 -22.89 37.15 -29.31
CA LYS A 47 -21.99 38.27 -28.97
C LYS A 47 -21.85 38.48 -27.45
N GLY A 48 -20.71 39.03 -27.01
CA GLY A 48 -20.58 39.70 -25.72
C GLY A 48 -19.18 40.28 -25.50
N LYS A 49 -19.08 41.59 -25.27
CA LYS A 49 -17.87 42.42 -25.26
C LYS A 49 -17.09 42.37 -23.93
N ASN A 50 -15.79 42.70 -24.04
CA ASN A 50 -14.91 43.52 -23.17
C ASN A 50 -13.53 42.84 -23.13
N GLY A 51 -12.39 43.45 -23.38
CA GLY A 51 -11.97 44.84 -23.25
C GLY A 51 -10.60 44.81 -22.57
N GLY A 52 -9.59 45.51 -23.09
CA GLY A 52 -8.32 45.74 -22.40
C GLY A 52 -7.11 45.12 -23.09
N GLY A 53 -6.41 45.94 -23.89
CA GLY A 53 -5.09 45.62 -24.42
C GLY A 53 -3.98 45.92 -23.40
N SER A 54 -2.84 45.25 -23.59
CA SER A 54 -1.51 45.72 -23.18
C SER A 54 -0.45 45.04 -24.08
N PRO A 55 0.53 45.78 -24.61
CA PRO A 55 1.56 45.26 -25.53
C PRO A 55 2.82 44.75 -24.78
N PRO A 56 3.77 44.10 -25.48
CA PRO A 56 4.82 43.30 -24.86
C PRO A 56 6.09 44.11 -24.61
N HIS A 57 6.85 43.75 -23.57
CA HIS A 57 8.23 44.21 -23.41
C HIS A 57 9.20 43.03 -23.35
N SER A 58 10.03 42.99 -24.39
CA SER A 58 11.20 42.16 -24.61
C SER A 58 12.46 42.76 -23.98
N HIS A 59 13.40 41.87 -23.65
CA HIS A 59 14.86 42.05 -23.55
C HIS A 59 15.44 43.01 -22.51
N ARG A 60 16.26 42.45 -21.61
CA ARG A 60 17.52 43.09 -21.21
C ARG A 60 18.62 42.06 -20.96
N GLN A 61 19.67 42.18 -21.79
CA GLN A 61 21.02 41.69 -21.54
C GLN A 61 21.61 42.34 -20.28
N TYR A 62 22.45 41.61 -19.57
CA TYR A 62 23.64 42.17 -18.93
C TYR A 62 24.80 41.18 -19.11
N GLY A 63 25.81 41.61 -19.86
CA GLY A 63 27.16 41.06 -19.78
C GLY A 63 28.00 41.93 -18.86
N LYS A 64 29.02 41.33 -18.24
CA LYS A 64 30.40 41.84 -18.14
C LYS A 64 31.25 40.78 -17.44
N GLY A 65 32.32 40.37 -18.10
CA GLY A 65 33.34 39.48 -17.53
C GLY A 65 34.43 40.23 -16.77
N HIS A 66 35.33 39.47 -16.17
CA HIS A 66 36.77 39.76 -16.11
C HIS A 66 37.54 38.47 -15.76
N GLN A 67 38.59 38.20 -16.52
CA GLN A 67 39.59 37.15 -16.30
C GLN A 67 40.95 37.77 -15.93
N SER A 68 41.78 36.91 -15.31
CA SER A 68 43.26 36.86 -15.31
C SER A 68 44.02 37.59 -14.18
N PRO A 69 45.28 37.20 -13.84
CA PRO A 69 46.02 35.94 -14.06
C PRO A 69 46.83 35.41 -12.85
N ALA A 70 47.44 34.23 -13.04
CA ALA A 70 48.36 33.49 -12.14
C ALA A 70 49.81 34.02 -12.09
N MET A 71 50.60 33.65 -11.06
CA MET A 71 52.07 33.40 -11.01
C MET A 71 52.47 32.88 -9.58
N PRO A 72 53.72 32.45 -9.27
CA PRO A 72 54.54 31.37 -9.85
C PRO A 72 55.16 30.43 -8.78
N ALA A 73 55.75 29.29 -9.20
CA ALA A 73 56.54 28.37 -8.36
C ALA A 73 58.04 28.73 -8.32
N PRO A 74 58.78 28.38 -7.24
CA PRO A 74 60.04 27.61 -7.39
C PRO A 74 60.41 26.77 -6.11
N PRO A 75 61.61 26.17 -5.98
CA PRO A 75 62.31 25.21 -6.85
C PRO A 75 62.70 23.90 -6.08
N SER A 76 63.24 22.89 -6.78
CA SER A 76 64.04 21.79 -6.20
C SER A 76 65.49 21.90 -6.68
N PRO A 77 66.51 21.47 -5.91
CA PRO A 77 67.06 20.12 -6.17
C PRO A 77 67.76 19.43 -4.97
N GLY A 78 67.98 18.12 -5.08
CA GLY A 78 69.02 17.41 -4.30
C GLY A 78 68.73 15.91 -4.12
N GLY A 79 69.43 15.05 -4.87
CA GLY A 79 69.23 13.60 -4.89
C GLY A 79 69.96 12.82 -3.79
N GLY A 80 69.63 11.53 -3.69
CA GLY A 80 70.41 10.56 -2.91
C GLY A 80 69.65 9.30 -2.47
N ASN A 81 69.84 8.21 -3.22
CA ASN A 81 69.87 6.78 -2.86
C ASN A 81 68.83 6.16 -1.89
N GLY A 82 68.03 5.24 -2.45
CA GLY A 82 68.06 3.81 -2.09
C GLY A 82 67.65 3.38 -0.68
N HIS A 83 66.38 3.00 -0.53
CA HIS A 83 65.91 1.66 -0.12
C HIS A 83 64.39 1.73 0.13
N ALA A 84 63.64 0.80 -0.47
CA ALA A 84 62.20 0.72 -0.35
C ALA A 84 61.80 0.16 1.03
N SER A 85 61.18 0.99 1.86
CA SER A 85 60.43 0.59 3.04
C SER A 85 58.93 0.61 2.71
N PRO A 86 58.13 -0.33 3.27
CA PRO A 86 56.71 -0.45 2.96
C PRO A 86 55.91 0.78 3.42
N SER A 87 54.94 1.18 2.61
CA SER A 87 54.05 2.32 2.89
C SER A 87 53.25 2.11 4.20
N PRO A 88 53.04 3.15 5.01
CA PRO A 88 52.19 3.07 6.20
C PRO A 88 50.73 2.84 5.78
N PRO A 89 49.92 2.18 6.64
CA PRO A 89 48.50 1.99 6.37
C PRO A 89 47.77 3.34 6.28
N PRO A 90 46.67 3.43 5.52
CA PRO A 90 45.91 4.66 5.40
C PRO A 90 45.39 5.12 6.77
N PRO A 91 45.26 6.44 7.01
CA PRO A 91 44.76 6.96 8.28
C PRO A 91 43.36 6.41 8.56
N GLN A 92 43.16 5.89 9.77
CA GLN A 92 41.85 5.47 10.25
C GLN A 92 40.88 6.66 10.17
N ALA A 93 39.69 6.39 9.62
CA ALA A 93 38.59 7.35 9.68
C ALA A 93 38.34 7.73 11.15
N PRO A 94 38.04 9.01 11.46
CA PRO A 94 37.72 9.41 12.82
C PRO A 94 36.54 8.57 13.34
N PRO A 95 36.56 8.17 14.62
CA PRO A 95 35.45 7.43 15.19
C PRO A 95 34.17 8.23 15.01
N SER A 96 33.11 7.55 14.56
CA SER A 96 31.76 8.08 14.55
C SER A 96 31.47 8.69 15.92
N PRO A 97 30.83 9.88 16.01
CA PRO A 97 30.38 10.36 17.30
C PRO A 97 29.53 9.26 17.96
N PRO A 98 29.70 9.03 19.28
CA PRO A 98 28.88 8.05 19.98
C PRO A 98 27.40 8.40 19.75
N PRO A 99 26.51 7.39 19.65
CA PRO A 99 25.09 7.67 19.56
C PRO A 99 24.72 8.63 20.69
N GLU A 100 24.09 9.76 20.35
CA GLU A 100 23.56 10.70 21.32
C GLU A 100 22.77 9.90 22.37
N ALA A 101 23.24 9.95 23.62
CA ALA A 101 22.50 9.37 24.72
C ALA A 101 21.10 9.99 24.73
N PRO A 102 20.01 9.19 24.81
CA PRO A 102 18.68 9.76 24.81
C PRO A 102 18.58 10.72 26.00
N SER A 103 18.26 11.99 25.73
CA SER A 103 17.82 12.89 26.77
C SER A 103 16.68 12.17 27.49
N GLN A 104 16.84 11.94 28.80
CA GLN A 104 15.81 11.28 29.58
C GLN A 104 14.61 12.23 29.68
N GLY A 105 13.73 12.14 28.69
CA GLY A 105 12.44 12.80 28.67
C GLY A 105 11.63 12.39 29.89
N THR A 106 10.75 13.29 30.36
CA THR A 106 9.90 12.99 31.52
C THR A 106 8.95 11.84 31.18
N VAL A 107 8.91 10.81 32.03
CA VAL A 107 8.09 9.60 31.85
C VAL A 107 6.79 9.72 32.64
N PHE A 108 5.68 9.47 31.97
CA PHE A 108 4.31 9.47 32.48
C PHE A 108 3.73 8.06 32.32
N SER A 109 3.92 7.22 33.33
CA SER A 109 3.41 5.85 33.31
C SER A 109 1.92 5.82 33.60
N VAL A 110 1.12 5.12 32.78
CA VAL A 110 -0.35 5.07 32.94
C VAL A 110 -0.78 4.56 34.32
N VAL A 111 0.01 3.68 34.96
CA VAL A 111 -0.27 3.19 36.32
C VAL A 111 -0.12 4.27 37.39
N ALA A 112 0.76 5.26 37.18
CA ALA A 112 0.90 6.41 38.07
C ALA A 112 -0.32 7.35 38.00
N PHE A 113 -1.13 7.21 36.95
CA PHE A 113 -2.39 7.91 36.75
C PHE A 113 -3.62 7.05 37.08
N GLY A 114 -3.42 5.90 37.74
CA GLY A 114 -4.49 5.07 38.28
C GLY A 114 -4.93 3.90 37.40
N ALA A 115 -4.23 3.62 36.28
CA ALA A 115 -4.50 2.42 35.49
C ALA A 115 -4.20 1.16 36.31
N ARG A 116 -5.11 0.17 36.26
CA ARG A 116 -4.97 -1.10 36.98
C ARG A 116 -4.13 -2.10 36.21
N GLY A 117 -4.30 -2.20 34.90
CA GLY A 117 -3.54 -3.15 34.09
C GLY A 117 -3.91 -4.62 34.34
N ASP A 118 -5.17 -4.88 34.71
CA ASP A 118 -5.71 -6.22 35.02
C ASP A 118 -6.51 -6.87 33.87
N GLY A 119 -6.59 -6.21 32.72
CA GLY A 119 -7.32 -6.65 31.51
C GLY A 119 -8.85 -6.58 31.62
N VAL A 120 -9.40 -6.09 32.74
CA VAL A 120 -10.83 -6.11 33.02
C VAL A 120 -11.36 -4.72 33.41
N THR A 121 -10.60 -3.98 34.20
CA THR A 121 -10.95 -2.64 34.64
C THR A 121 -10.75 -1.65 33.50
N ASP A 122 -11.73 -0.77 33.29
CA ASP A 122 -11.64 0.30 32.31
C ASP A 122 -10.56 1.33 32.70
N ASP A 123 -9.43 1.26 32.00
CA ASP A 123 -8.24 2.09 32.25
C ASP A 123 -8.24 3.37 31.39
N THR A 124 -9.29 3.63 30.61
CA THR A 124 -9.35 4.76 29.65
C THR A 124 -9.01 6.11 30.30
N GLN A 125 -9.58 6.41 31.47
CA GLN A 125 -9.36 7.70 32.15
C GLN A 125 -7.89 7.89 32.59
N ALA A 126 -7.21 6.81 32.95
CA ALA A 126 -5.80 6.87 33.32
C ALA A 126 -4.91 7.18 32.12
N PHE A 127 -5.24 6.63 30.95
CA PHE A 127 -4.57 6.97 29.68
C PHE A 127 -4.81 8.43 29.28
N GLU A 128 -6.04 8.94 29.41
CA GLU A 128 -6.37 10.35 29.17
C GLU A 128 -5.55 11.28 30.08
N ALA A 129 -5.48 10.96 31.37
CA ALA A 129 -4.76 11.77 32.35
C ALA A 129 -3.23 11.74 32.13
N ALA A 130 -2.66 10.56 31.84
CA ALA A 130 -1.24 10.42 31.52
C ALA A 130 -0.88 11.20 30.25
N TRP A 131 -1.69 11.11 29.20
CA TRP A 131 -1.50 11.89 27.98
C TRP A 131 -1.61 13.39 28.22
N ALA A 132 -2.62 13.85 28.95
CA ALA A 132 -2.81 15.28 29.24
C ALA A 132 -1.64 15.88 30.03
N ALA A 133 -0.96 15.09 30.87
CA ALA A 133 0.25 15.49 31.55
C ALA A 133 1.46 15.51 30.60
N ALA A 134 1.68 14.42 29.86
CA ALA A 134 2.80 14.27 28.92
C ALA A 134 2.78 15.31 27.80
N CYS A 135 1.61 15.61 27.25
CA CYS A 135 1.36 16.58 26.18
C CYS A 135 1.91 17.99 26.50
N LYS A 136 2.07 18.35 27.77
CA LYS A 136 2.58 19.67 28.21
C LYS A 136 4.12 19.74 28.22
N VAL A 137 4.79 18.61 28.04
CA VAL A 137 6.24 18.45 28.15
C VAL A 137 6.81 17.99 26.82
N GLU A 138 7.82 18.70 26.33
CA GLU A 138 8.51 18.36 25.09
C GLU A 138 9.33 17.07 25.27
N ALA A 139 9.36 16.24 24.23
CA ALA A 139 10.05 14.95 24.26
C ALA A 139 9.65 14.06 25.46
N SER A 140 8.39 14.16 25.91
CA SER A 140 7.86 13.33 26.99
C SER A 140 7.63 11.89 26.55
N THR A 141 7.58 10.98 27.52
CA THR A 141 7.23 9.57 27.27
C THR A 141 5.95 9.23 28.03
N VAL A 142 4.92 8.74 27.34
CA VAL A 142 3.80 8.02 27.96
C VAL A 142 4.17 6.54 27.98
N LEU A 143 4.21 5.93 29.16
CA LEU A 143 4.63 4.54 29.34
C LEU A 143 3.42 3.64 29.64
N VAL A 144 3.26 2.60 28.83
CA VAL A 144 2.38 1.46 29.06
C VAL A 144 3.29 0.27 29.47
N PRO A 145 3.40 -0.02 30.77
CA PRO A 145 4.39 -0.96 31.29
C PRO A 145 4.23 -2.40 30.77
N PRO A 146 5.31 -3.17 30.67
CA PRO A 146 5.25 -4.58 30.29
C PRO A 146 4.50 -5.42 31.33
N GLU A 147 4.10 -6.63 30.94
CA GLU A 147 3.42 -7.64 31.78
C GLU A 147 2.01 -7.27 32.26
N LEU A 148 1.54 -6.07 31.95
CA LEU A 148 0.20 -5.58 32.27
C LEU A 148 -0.70 -5.55 31.03
N GLU A 149 -2.00 -5.74 31.25
CA GLU A 149 -3.03 -5.66 30.21
C GLU A 149 -4.05 -4.57 30.57
N PHE A 150 -4.23 -3.59 29.69
CA PHE A 150 -5.08 -2.44 29.94
C PHE A 150 -6.33 -2.52 29.06
N LEU A 151 -7.52 -2.59 29.67
CA LEU A 151 -8.77 -2.51 28.92
C LEU A 151 -9.07 -1.03 28.64
N VAL A 152 -9.00 -0.63 27.37
CA VAL A 152 -9.13 0.77 26.96
C VAL A 152 -10.28 0.91 25.97
N GLY A 153 -11.20 1.84 26.23
CA GLY A 153 -12.28 2.21 25.31
C GLY A 153 -11.80 3.15 24.20
N PRO A 154 -12.72 3.67 23.37
CA PRO A 154 -12.41 4.69 22.37
C PRO A 154 -11.76 5.91 23.03
N ILE A 155 -10.60 6.34 22.52
CA ILE A 155 -9.83 7.44 23.07
C ILE A 155 -9.12 8.23 21.96
N SER A 156 -9.06 9.54 22.11
CA SER A 156 -8.36 10.45 21.20
C SER A 156 -7.27 11.24 21.92
N PHE A 157 -6.03 10.96 21.55
CA PHE A 157 -4.82 11.65 21.99
C PHE A 157 -4.62 12.90 21.11
N SER A 158 -5.25 14.00 21.53
CA SER A 158 -5.30 15.25 20.76
C SER A 158 -4.04 16.10 20.91
N GLY A 159 -3.49 16.52 19.77
CA GLY A 159 -2.21 17.21 19.61
C GLY A 159 -2.17 18.72 19.33
N PRO A 160 -3.26 19.47 19.03
CA PRO A 160 -3.15 20.88 18.63
C PRO A 160 -2.39 21.79 19.61
N ASN A 161 -2.35 21.41 20.90
CA ASN A 161 -1.65 22.14 21.95
C ASN A 161 -0.52 21.32 22.61
N CYS A 162 -0.18 20.16 22.04
CA CYS A 162 0.88 19.32 22.60
C CYS A 162 2.26 19.80 22.18
N LYS A 163 3.21 19.68 23.10
CA LYS A 163 4.63 19.81 22.79
C LYS A 163 5.08 18.66 21.87
N PRO A 164 6.03 18.90 20.98
CA PRO A 164 6.42 17.92 19.98
C PRO A 164 7.27 16.79 20.57
N ASN A 165 7.49 15.78 19.74
CA ASN A 165 8.40 14.66 19.97
C ASN A 165 8.00 13.71 21.11
N THR A 166 6.70 13.61 21.42
CA THR A 166 6.21 12.63 22.41
C THR A 166 6.50 11.20 21.96
N ILE A 167 6.92 10.38 22.91
CA ILE A 167 7.08 8.92 22.76
C ILE A 167 5.91 8.26 23.49
N PHE A 168 5.20 7.39 22.80
CA PHE A 168 4.25 6.46 23.39
C PHE A 168 4.94 5.10 23.46
N GLN A 169 5.50 4.80 24.63
CA GLN A 169 6.23 3.56 24.92
C GLN A 169 5.21 2.47 25.30
N LEU A 170 4.91 1.60 24.35
CA LEU A 170 4.00 0.47 24.49
C LEU A 170 4.79 -0.82 24.72
N ASP A 171 4.95 -1.22 25.99
CA ASP A 171 5.60 -2.48 26.37
C ASP A 171 4.61 -3.53 26.89
N GLY A 172 3.44 -3.10 27.38
CA GLY A 172 2.33 -3.96 27.80
C GLY A 172 1.32 -4.28 26.70
N THR A 173 0.15 -4.76 27.10
CA THR A 173 -0.97 -5.02 26.20
C THR A 173 -2.07 -3.99 26.40
N ILE A 174 -2.59 -3.42 25.32
CA ILE A 174 -3.82 -2.64 25.32
C ILE A 174 -4.89 -3.49 24.63
N SER A 175 -6.00 -3.76 25.30
CA SER A 175 -7.12 -4.56 24.80
C SER A 175 -8.36 -3.70 24.63
N ALA A 176 -9.06 -3.88 23.51
CA ALA A 176 -10.28 -3.16 23.19
C ALA A 176 -11.45 -3.64 24.04
N LYS A 177 -12.46 -2.78 24.24
CA LYS A 177 -13.73 -3.24 24.84
C LYS A 177 -14.52 -4.09 23.85
N ILE A 178 -15.07 -5.20 24.33
CA ILE A 178 -15.95 -6.08 23.55
C ILE A 178 -17.35 -5.47 23.43
N GLY A 179 -17.94 -5.54 22.24
CA GLY A 179 -19.34 -5.18 21.97
C GLY A 179 -19.56 -3.71 21.63
N ALA A 180 -20.42 -3.44 20.65
CA ALA A 180 -20.62 -2.09 20.11
C ALA A 180 -21.20 -1.09 21.13
N ARG A 181 -22.03 -1.55 22.09
CA ARG A 181 -22.59 -0.67 23.13
C ARG A 181 -21.52 -0.01 23.99
N ALA A 182 -20.40 -0.69 24.25
CA ALA A 182 -19.30 -0.17 25.04
C ALA A 182 -18.56 1.01 24.37
N TRP A 183 -18.81 1.25 23.08
CA TRP A 183 -18.14 2.26 22.26
C TRP A 183 -18.97 3.54 22.10
N GLY A 184 -20.25 3.53 22.45
CA GLY A 184 -21.12 4.69 22.34
C GLY A 184 -21.11 5.30 20.93
N SER A 185 -20.83 6.61 20.82
CA SER A 185 -20.70 7.32 19.55
C SER A 185 -19.32 7.20 18.88
N GLY A 186 -18.33 6.61 19.55
CA GLY A 186 -16.93 6.52 19.11
C GLY A 186 -16.63 5.35 18.15
N LEU A 187 -17.55 5.00 17.25
CA LEU A 187 -17.46 3.76 16.46
C LEU A 187 -16.43 3.79 15.31
N LEU A 188 -15.88 4.95 14.96
CA LEU A 188 -14.97 5.08 13.81
C LEU A 188 -13.52 4.70 14.12
N GLN A 189 -13.08 4.91 15.36
CA GLN A 189 -11.68 4.76 15.76
C GLN A 189 -11.56 4.36 17.22
N TRP A 190 -10.54 3.55 17.52
CA TRP A 190 -10.23 3.14 18.87
C TRP A 190 -9.15 4.01 19.51
N LEU A 191 -7.88 3.81 19.12
CA LEU A 191 -6.75 4.60 19.59
C LEU A 191 -6.42 5.63 18.51
N GLU A 192 -6.86 6.87 18.70
CA GLU A 192 -6.62 7.95 17.74
C GLU A 192 -5.53 8.91 18.23
N PHE A 193 -4.55 9.18 17.37
CA PHE A 193 -3.50 10.17 17.57
C PHE A 193 -3.67 11.30 16.55
N THR A 194 -4.18 12.45 16.99
CA THR A 194 -4.66 13.48 16.07
C THR A 194 -3.91 14.80 16.20
N LYS A 195 -3.51 15.38 15.05
CA LYS A 195 -2.90 16.72 14.93
C LYS A 195 -1.62 16.86 15.77
N LEU A 196 -0.77 15.84 15.75
CA LEU A 196 0.52 15.82 16.45
C LEU A 196 1.67 16.18 15.52
N ASN A 197 2.74 16.73 16.09
CA ASN A 197 4.00 16.93 15.39
C ASN A 197 5.13 16.23 16.14
N GLY A 198 5.71 15.21 15.53
CA GLY A 198 6.71 14.36 16.17
C GLY A 198 6.06 13.46 17.20
N ILE A 199 5.58 12.29 16.76
CA ILE A 199 5.03 11.27 17.65
C ILE A 199 5.64 9.93 17.27
N SER A 200 6.17 9.22 18.27
CA SER A 200 6.68 7.85 18.10
C SER A 200 5.87 6.88 18.94
N ILE A 201 5.22 5.90 18.34
CA ILE A 201 4.74 4.71 19.05
C ILE A 201 5.81 3.64 18.90
N GLN A 202 6.33 3.16 20.04
CA GLN A 202 7.41 2.18 20.05
C GLN A 202 7.29 1.22 21.24
N GLY A 203 8.05 0.13 21.20
CA GLY A 203 8.15 -0.84 22.30
C GLY A 203 8.01 -2.26 21.79
N SER A 204 7.69 -3.20 22.67
CA SER A 204 7.45 -4.61 22.34
C SER A 204 6.03 -5.09 22.66
N GLY A 205 5.15 -4.17 23.01
CA GLY A 205 3.79 -4.45 23.46
C GLY A 205 2.81 -4.72 22.33
N VAL A 206 1.56 -4.98 22.72
CA VAL A 206 0.49 -5.47 21.84
C VAL A 206 -0.73 -4.54 21.91
N ILE A 207 -1.30 -4.22 20.76
CA ILE A 207 -2.64 -3.63 20.62
C ILE A 207 -3.57 -4.75 20.17
N ASN A 208 -4.47 -5.21 21.02
CA ASN A 208 -5.42 -6.28 20.75
C ASN A 208 -6.83 -5.71 20.54
N GLY A 209 -7.27 -5.66 19.28
CA GLY A 209 -8.57 -5.11 18.90
C GLY A 209 -9.78 -5.97 19.25
N GLN A 210 -9.56 -7.22 19.70
CA GLN A 210 -10.62 -8.17 20.04
C GLN A 210 -11.74 -8.28 18.97
N GLY A 211 -11.33 -8.25 17.69
CA GLY A 211 -12.20 -8.09 16.53
C GLY A 211 -13.19 -9.22 16.26
N LYS A 212 -13.05 -10.39 16.90
CA LYS A 212 -13.89 -11.56 16.62
C LYS A 212 -15.39 -11.27 16.69
N GLU A 213 -15.82 -10.54 17.72
CA GLU A 213 -17.24 -10.16 17.90
C GLU A 213 -17.72 -9.15 16.86
N TRP A 214 -16.82 -8.45 16.19
CA TRP A 214 -17.13 -7.50 15.12
C TRP A 214 -17.25 -8.15 13.75
N TRP A 215 -16.73 -9.37 13.59
CA TRP A 215 -16.72 -10.11 12.32
C TRP A 215 -17.91 -11.06 12.16
N THR A 216 -18.78 -11.18 13.16
CA THR A 216 -19.93 -12.11 13.18
C THR A 216 -21.11 -11.69 12.30
N TYR A 217 -21.02 -10.57 11.59
CA TYR A 217 -22.03 -10.11 10.64
C TYR A 217 -21.51 -10.21 9.20
N SER A 218 -22.25 -10.93 8.35
CA SER A 218 -22.13 -10.87 6.89
C SER A 218 -22.79 -9.58 6.40
N ASP A 219 -22.07 -8.78 5.63
CA ASP A 219 -22.60 -7.55 5.04
C ASP A 219 -23.93 -7.82 4.34
N SER A 220 -24.97 -7.06 4.67
CA SER A 220 -26.31 -7.21 4.07
C SER A 220 -26.40 -6.54 2.69
N ASP A 221 -25.28 -6.40 1.99
CA ASP A 221 -25.22 -5.95 0.59
C ASP A 221 -25.14 -7.15 -0.38
N ASP A 222 -25.05 -8.37 0.14
CA ASP A 222 -25.44 -9.57 -0.60
C ASP A 222 -26.96 -9.64 -0.60
N ASP A 223 -27.58 -9.19 -1.70
CA ASP A 223 -28.96 -9.50 -2.10
C ASP A 223 -29.12 -11.02 -2.38
N ASP A 224 -28.64 -11.88 -1.47
CA ASP A 224 -28.96 -13.30 -1.49
C ASP A 224 -30.33 -13.45 -0.81
N ASP A 225 -31.37 -13.45 -1.65
CA ASP A 225 -32.75 -13.83 -1.33
C ASP A 225 -32.89 -15.31 -0.88
N ASP A 226 -31.82 -15.97 -0.45
CA ASP A 226 -31.82 -17.39 -0.06
C ASP A 226 -30.93 -17.65 1.17
N MET A 227 -31.42 -17.32 2.37
CA MET A 227 -31.02 -18.04 3.58
C MET A 227 -32.19 -18.13 4.57
N ASP A 228 -33.06 -19.09 4.31
CA ASP A 228 -33.91 -19.69 5.34
C ASP A 228 -33.05 -20.33 6.43
N SER A 229 -33.41 -20.04 7.69
CA SER A 229 -33.10 -20.81 8.89
C SER A 229 -31.66 -20.72 9.43
N TYR A 230 -31.46 -20.02 10.55
CA TYR A 230 -31.28 -20.63 11.88
C TYR A 230 -31.13 -19.55 12.98
N THR A 231 -32.09 -19.62 13.92
CA THR A 231 -32.06 -19.12 15.31
C THR A 231 -31.82 -17.64 15.59
N ASP A 232 -32.92 -16.96 15.93
CA ASP A 232 -33.00 -15.79 16.81
C ASP A 232 -32.27 -16.04 18.15
N GLN A 233 -30.94 -15.91 18.16
CA GLN A 233 -30.26 -15.39 19.34
C GLN A 233 -30.13 -13.89 19.14
N GLU A 234 -30.52 -13.12 20.16
CA GLU A 234 -30.36 -11.66 20.25
C GLU A 234 -28.88 -11.25 20.22
N LEU A 235 -28.16 -11.60 19.15
CA LEU A 235 -26.87 -11.02 18.84
C LEU A 235 -27.14 -9.55 18.57
N GLU A 236 -26.59 -8.69 19.42
CA GLU A 236 -26.64 -7.25 19.24
C GLU A 236 -26.26 -6.93 17.79
N LYS A 237 -27.19 -6.32 17.04
CA LYS A 237 -26.95 -5.97 15.63
C LYS A 237 -25.74 -5.05 15.57
N MET A 238 -24.60 -5.59 15.16
CA MET A 238 -23.35 -4.85 15.10
C MET A 238 -23.45 -3.74 14.04
N PRO A 239 -22.92 -2.54 14.31
CA PRO A 239 -22.93 -1.46 13.32
C PRO A 239 -22.17 -1.88 12.06
N GLN A 240 -22.65 -1.38 10.91
CA GLN A 240 -21.96 -1.53 9.61
C GLN A 240 -20.56 -0.90 9.63
N ILE A 241 -20.36 0.12 10.46
CA ILE A 241 -19.07 0.78 10.67
C ILE A 241 -18.35 0.11 11.84
N LYS A 242 -17.17 -0.44 11.57
CA LYS A 242 -16.29 -1.08 12.54
C LYS A 242 -15.10 -0.16 12.86
N PRO A 243 -14.61 -0.11 14.10
CA PRO A 243 -13.54 0.79 14.47
C PRO A 243 -12.18 0.33 13.95
N THR A 244 -11.36 1.27 13.51
CA THR A 244 -9.92 1.06 13.27
C THR A 244 -9.18 1.00 14.60
N ALA A 245 -8.26 0.03 14.78
CA ALA A 245 -7.55 -0.14 16.04
C ALA A 245 -6.60 1.02 16.38
N LEU A 246 -5.72 1.40 15.44
CA LEU A 246 -4.79 2.51 15.63
C LEU A 246 -4.88 3.48 14.45
N ARG A 247 -5.18 4.75 14.72
CA ARG A 247 -5.34 5.79 13.70
C ARG A 247 -4.49 7.01 14.01
N PHE A 248 -3.80 7.52 13.00
CA PHE A 248 -3.22 8.86 12.97
C PHE A 248 -4.01 9.76 12.04
N TYR A 249 -4.37 10.95 12.51
CA TYR A 249 -5.11 11.93 11.71
C TYR A 249 -4.45 13.31 11.76
N GLY A 250 -4.06 13.87 10.62
CA GLY A 250 -3.54 15.23 10.54
C GLY A 250 -2.19 15.42 11.25
N SER A 251 -1.41 14.35 11.44
CA SER A 251 -0.17 14.35 12.21
C SER A 251 1.06 14.34 11.30
N SER A 252 2.15 15.00 11.71
CA SER A 252 3.43 15.05 10.99
C SER A 252 4.56 14.38 11.77
N ASN A 253 5.55 13.84 11.06
CA ASN A 253 6.72 13.16 11.66
C ASN A 253 6.30 12.02 12.58
N VAL A 254 5.51 11.09 12.03
CA VAL A 254 4.96 9.95 12.76
C VAL A 254 5.87 8.75 12.60
N ARG A 255 6.22 8.09 13.70
CA ARG A 255 6.95 6.83 13.70
C ARG A 255 6.17 5.75 14.45
N VAL A 256 6.06 4.55 13.86
CA VAL A 256 5.49 3.37 14.51
C VAL A 256 6.48 2.21 14.38
N THR A 257 6.90 1.62 15.50
CA THR A 257 7.88 0.53 15.45
C THR A 257 7.82 -0.47 16.61
N GLY A 258 8.21 -1.73 16.36
CA GLY A 258 8.45 -2.75 17.37
C GLY A 258 7.21 -3.42 17.95
N ILE A 259 6.06 -2.76 17.87
CA ILE A 259 4.80 -3.24 18.45
C ILE A 259 4.13 -4.31 17.58
N SER A 260 3.15 -4.99 18.16
CA SER A 260 2.19 -5.84 17.42
C SER A 260 0.78 -5.26 17.47
N ILE A 261 0.04 -5.31 16.36
CA ILE A 261 -1.39 -4.96 16.31
C ILE A 261 -2.15 -6.20 15.83
N ILE A 262 -3.03 -6.73 16.69
CA ILE A 262 -3.70 -8.00 16.43
C ILE A 262 -5.22 -7.85 16.49
N ASN A 263 -5.92 -8.64 15.67
CA ASN A 263 -7.36 -8.81 15.68
C ASN A 263 -8.12 -7.47 15.67
N SER A 264 -7.76 -6.55 14.77
CA SER A 264 -8.50 -5.30 14.64
C SER A 264 -9.94 -5.55 14.14
N PRO A 265 -10.97 -4.85 14.65
CA PRO A 265 -12.34 -4.95 14.13
C PRO A 265 -12.46 -4.58 12.64
N GLN A 266 -11.62 -3.66 12.17
CA GLN A 266 -11.49 -3.23 10.78
C GLN A 266 -9.99 -3.08 10.46
N CYS A 267 -9.55 -1.94 9.92
CA CYS A 267 -8.13 -1.65 9.68
C CYS A 267 -7.31 -1.71 10.97
N HIS A 268 -6.09 -2.24 10.92
CA HIS A 268 -5.20 -2.31 12.07
C HIS A 268 -4.49 -0.97 12.31
N LEU A 269 -3.88 -0.40 11.26
CA LEU A 269 -3.16 0.85 11.34
C LEU A 269 -3.57 1.79 10.20
N LYS A 270 -4.10 2.97 10.52
CA LYS A 270 -4.53 3.96 9.53
C LYS A 270 -3.78 5.28 9.67
N PHE A 271 -3.35 5.83 8.55
CA PHE A 271 -2.84 7.20 8.42
C PHE A 271 -3.75 8.00 7.50
N ASP A 272 -4.22 9.14 7.98
CA ASP A 272 -5.09 10.03 7.22
C ASP A 272 -4.62 11.47 7.37
N SER A 273 -4.31 12.13 6.25
CA SER A 273 -3.81 13.51 6.25
C SER A 273 -2.48 13.66 7.00
N CYS A 274 -1.63 12.64 6.99
CA CYS A 274 -0.32 12.62 7.64
C CYS A 274 0.84 12.93 6.67
N GLN A 275 1.90 13.55 7.18
CA GLN A 275 3.14 13.80 6.44
C GLN A 275 4.38 13.31 7.19
N GLY A 276 5.32 12.66 6.48
CA GLY A 276 6.54 12.16 7.10
C GLY A 276 6.22 10.99 8.02
N VAL A 277 5.79 9.88 7.42
CA VAL A 277 5.38 8.66 8.14
C VAL A 277 6.47 7.60 7.99
N MET A 278 6.88 7.00 9.10
CA MET A 278 7.84 5.89 9.13
C MET A 278 7.28 4.72 9.93
N VAL A 279 7.10 3.58 9.27
CA VAL A 279 6.64 2.34 9.91
C VAL A 279 7.69 1.26 9.70
N HIS A 280 8.19 0.67 10.80
CA HIS A 280 9.14 -0.43 10.67
C HIS A 280 9.18 -1.38 11.84
N ASN A 281 9.59 -2.63 11.62
CA ASN A 281 9.60 -3.68 12.65
C ASN A 281 8.22 -3.85 13.31
N LEU A 282 7.15 -3.72 12.52
CA LEU A 282 5.78 -3.87 12.97
C LEU A 282 5.32 -5.31 12.66
N THR A 283 4.47 -5.88 13.52
CA THR A 283 3.76 -7.13 13.22
C THR A 283 2.26 -6.88 13.25
N ILE A 284 1.54 -7.31 12.20
CA ILE A 284 0.08 -7.29 12.14
C ILE A 284 -0.45 -8.70 11.91
N SER A 285 -1.43 -9.10 12.70
CA SER A 285 -2.06 -10.42 12.55
C SER A 285 -3.56 -10.42 12.85
N SER A 286 -4.35 -10.98 11.95
CA SER A 286 -5.73 -11.40 12.17
C SER A 286 -6.04 -12.64 11.32
N PRO A 287 -7.11 -13.39 11.60
CA PRO A 287 -7.52 -14.52 10.76
C PRO A 287 -7.74 -14.11 9.29
N GLU A 288 -7.39 -15.00 8.36
CA GLU A 288 -7.54 -14.77 6.90
C GLU A 288 -8.98 -14.46 6.47
N ASN A 289 -9.97 -14.96 7.21
CA ASN A 289 -11.39 -14.73 6.93
C ASN A 289 -11.97 -13.54 7.70
N SER A 290 -11.15 -12.69 8.30
CA SER A 290 -11.62 -11.50 9.01
C SER A 290 -11.94 -10.37 8.01
N PRO A 291 -13.20 -9.89 7.91
CA PRO A 291 -13.61 -8.97 6.86
C PRO A 291 -13.05 -7.56 7.07
N ASN A 292 -12.53 -6.95 5.99
CA ASN A 292 -12.06 -5.56 5.94
C ASN A 292 -10.96 -5.21 6.94
N THR A 293 -10.11 -6.19 7.28
CA THR A 293 -9.07 -6.03 8.28
C THR A 293 -7.74 -5.55 7.72
N ASP A 294 -7.73 -4.50 6.87
CA ASP A 294 -6.52 -3.96 6.26
C ASP A 294 -5.36 -3.85 7.27
N GLY A 295 -4.15 -4.22 6.86
CA GLY A 295 -2.97 -4.09 7.71
C GLY A 295 -2.63 -2.62 7.92
N ILE A 296 -2.10 -1.97 6.88
CA ILE A 296 -1.77 -0.54 6.88
C ILE A 296 -2.59 0.18 5.82
N HIS A 297 -3.39 1.15 6.25
CA HIS A 297 -4.27 1.94 5.39
C HIS A 297 -3.77 3.39 5.30
N LEU A 298 -3.40 3.83 4.09
CA LEU A 298 -2.92 5.19 3.82
C LEU A 298 -4.00 6.00 3.08
N GLN A 299 -4.25 7.22 3.53
CA GLN A 299 -5.16 8.16 2.88
C GLN A 299 -4.65 9.59 3.03
N ASN A 300 -4.72 10.41 1.98
CA ASN A 300 -4.29 11.82 2.01
C ASN A 300 -2.88 12.04 2.59
N SER A 301 -1.99 11.06 2.42
CA SER A 301 -0.71 11.02 3.14
C SER A 301 0.50 11.09 2.24
N LYS A 302 1.50 11.86 2.65
CA LYS A 302 2.69 12.16 1.86
C LYS A 302 3.97 11.81 2.62
N ASP A 303 5.03 11.47 1.87
CA ASP A 303 6.35 11.17 2.40
C ASP A 303 6.28 9.98 3.38
N VAL A 304 5.90 8.81 2.87
CA VAL A 304 5.63 7.61 3.66
C VAL A 304 6.69 6.54 3.38
N ASN A 305 7.27 5.98 4.43
CA ASN A 305 8.23 4.87 4.35
C ASN A 305 7.78 3.70 5.24
N ILE A 306 7.54 2.53 4.65
CA ILE A 306 7.12 1.31 5.36
C ILE A 306 8.12 0.20 5.06
N HIS A 307 8.75 -0.37 6.10
CA HIS A 307 9.71 -1.45 5.87
C HIS A 307 9.96 -2.41 7.01
N HIS A 308 10.46 -3.62 6.70
CA HIS A 308 10.80 -4.64 7.70
C HIS A 308 9.59 -4.97 8.59
N THR A 309 8.46 -5.28 7.96
CA THR A 309 7.16 -5.47 8.63
C THR A 309 6.51 -6.76 8.13
N ASP A 310 5.86 -7.47 9.04
CA ASP A 310 5.12 -8.70 8.78
C ASP A 310 3.61 -8.45 8.89
N LEU A 311 2.87 -8.76 7.82
CA LEU A 311 1.46 -8.45 7.66
C LEU A 311 0.66 -9.70 7.29
N ALA A 312 -0.23 -10.12 8.19
CA ALA A 312 -1.21 -11.17 7.94
C ALA A 312 -2.61 -10.69 8.35
N CYS A 313 -3.52 -10.61 7.40
CA CYS A 313 -4.88 -10.13 7.66
C CYS A 313 -5.89 -10.75 6.69
N GLY A 314 -7.17 -10.39 6.84
CA GLY A 314 -8.22 -10.85 5.93
C GLY A 314 -8.49 -9.93 4.75
N ASP A 315 -7.86 -8.74 4.69
CA ASP A 315 -7.95 -7.82 3.55
C ASP A 315 -6.56 -7.35 3.09
N ASP A 316 -6.46 -6.16 2.48
CA ASP A 316 -5.23 -5.60 1.93
C ASP A 316 -4.13 -5.49 3.02
N CYS A 317 -2.97 -6.09 2.79
CA CYS A 317 -1.81 -5.91 3.68
C CYS A 317 -1.47 -4.42 3.80
N ILE A 318 -1.42 -3.74 2.65
CA ILE A 318 -1.26 -2.29 2.57
C ILE A 318 -2.23 -1.76 1.53
N SER A 319 -3.09 -0.82 1.91
CA SER A 319 -4.01 -0.12 1.01
C SER A 319 -3.66 1.36 0.91
N ILE A 320 -3.58 1.87 -0.31
CA ILE A 320 -3.17 3.23 -0.64
C ILE A 320 -4.33 3.95 -1.33
N GLN A 321 -4.96 4.87 -0.62
CA GLN A 321 -6.11 5.63 -1.11
C GLN A 321 -5.70 6.95 -1.76
N THR A 322 -6.70 7.70 -2.21
CA THR A 322 -6.52 9.03 -2.82
C THR A 322 -5.77 10.00 -1.90
N GLY A 323 -5.08 10.97 -2.53
CA GLY A 323 -4.32 12.01 -1.86
C GLY A 323 -2.95 11.55 -1.37
N CYS A 324 -2.54 10.33 -1.73
CA CYS A 324 -1.22 9.80 -1.36
C CYS A 324 -0.15 10.10 -2.42
N SER A 325 1.02 10.55 -1.96
CA SER A 325 2.20 10.69 -2.81
C SER A 325 3.50 10.34 -2.08
N ASP A 326 4.54 10.00 -2.84
CA ASP A 326 5.89 9.77 -2.30
C ASP A 326 5.89 8.65 -1.24
N VAL A 327 5.38 7.48 -1.63
CA VAL A 327 5.26 6.30 -0.77
C VAL A 327 6.29 5.26 -1.18
N ASN A 328 7.13 4.84 -0.23
CA ASN A 328 8.14 3.80 -0.40
C ASN A 328 7.86 2.63 0.55
N ILE A 329 7.63 1.45 0.00
CA ILE A 329 7.34 0.21 0.73
C ILE A 329 8.42 -0.81 0.38
N HIS A 330 9.13 -1.35 1.38
CA HIS A 330 10.14 -2.37 1.10
C HIS A 330 10.45 -3.35 2.23
N ASN A 331 10.97 -4.54 1.90
CA ASN A 331 11.28 -5.57 2.91
C ASN A 331 10.04 -5.94 3.73
N VAL A 332 8.92 -6.20 3.07
CA VAL A 332 7.64 -6.55 3.70
C VAL A 332 7.28 -8.00 3.40
N ASN A 333 6.81 -8.72 4.40
CA ASN A 333 6.13 -10.00 4.20
C ASN A 333 4.62 -9.74 4.30
N CYS A 334 3.88 -10.10 3.26
CA CYS A 334 2.45 -9.88 3.14
C CYS A 334 1.75 -11.21 2.85
N GLY A 335 0.90 -11.67 3.76
CA GLY A 335 0.16 -12.90 3.54
C GLY A 335 -0.16 -13.69 4.80
N PRO A 336 -1.38 -14.26 4.89
CA PRO A 336 -2.48 -14.18 3.93
C PRO A 336 -3.15 -12.77 3.89
N GLY A 337 -4.08 -12.56 2.95
CA GLY A 337 -4.82 -11.31 2.76
C GLY A 337 -5.09 -10.97 1.29
N HIS A 338 -5.33 -9.70 0.96
CA HIS A 338 -5.64 -9.26 -0.40
C HIS A 338 -4.45 -8.69 -1.19
N GLY A 339 -3.27 -8.57 -0.58
CA GLY A 339 -2.05 -8.07 -1.23
C GLY A 339 -1.76 -6.60 -0.93
N ILE A 340 -1.04 -5.93 -1.82
CA ILE A 340 -0.77 -4.49 -1.75
C ILE A 340 -1.60 -3.79 -2.83
N SER A 341 -2.52 -2.93 -2.40
CA SER A 341 -3.52 -2.32 -3.26
C SER A 341 -3.44 -0.80 -3.30
N ILE A 342 -3.46 -0.23 -4.49
CA ILE A 342 -3.75 1.18 -4.73
C ILE A 342 -5.24 1.29 -5.06
N GLY A 343 -6.05 1.89 -4.18
CA GLY A 343 -7.51 2.04 -4.31
C GLY A 343 -8.36 1.18 -3.39
N GLY A 344 -9.70 1.15 -3.54
CA GLY A 344 -10.50 1.59 -4.69
C GLY A 344 -10.66 3.10 -4.87
N LEU A 345 -10.14 3.63 -5.99
CA LEU A 345 -10.07 5.07 -6.27
C LEU A 345 -11.26 5.59 -7.08
N GLY A 346 -11.78 6.77 -6.73
CA GLY A 346 -12.81 7.47 -7.51
C GLY A 346 -14.24 7.01 -7.25
N ARG A 347 -14.51 6.41 -6.07
CA ARG A 347 -15.86 5.99 -5.65
C ARG A 347 -16.85 7.16 -5.77
N TYR A 348 -18.08 6.88 -6.17
CA TYR A 348 -19.13 7.91 -6.36
C TYR A 348 -18.72 9.02 -7.34
N ASN A 349 -18.03 8.67 -8.42
CA ASN A 349 -17.58 9.60 -9.46
C ASN A 349 -16.67 10.72 -8.93
N THR A 350 -15.98 10.45 -7.82
CA THR A 350 -15.05 11.40 -7.21
C THR A 350 -13.72 11.44 -7.97
N LYS A 351 -12.99 12.52 -7.76
CA LYS A 351 -11.63 12.67 -8.26
C LYS A 351 -10.65 12.00 -7.30
N ALA A 352 -9.74 11.20 -7.83
CA ALA A 352 -8.72 10.52 -7.05
C ALA A 352 -7.32 10.71 -7.64
N CYS A 353 -6.35 10.96 -6.77
CA CYS A 353 -4.98 11.30 -7.14
C CYS A 353 -4.00 10.46 -6.31
N VAL A 354 -3.16 9.69 -6.98
CA VAL A 354 -2.07 8.92 -6.35
C VAL A 354 -0.83 9.02 -7.22
N SER A 355 0.32 9.35 -6.64
CA SER A 355 1.54 9.49 -7.43
C SER A 355 2.80 9.04 -6.71
N ASN A 356 3.81 8.64 -7.49
CA ASN A 356 5.14 8.30 -6.98
C ASN A 356 5.11 7.23 -5.86
N ILE A 357 4.67 6.02 -6.23
CA ILE A 357 4.60 4.87 -5.32
C ILE A 357 5.64 3.85 -5.73
N THR A 358 6.53 3.48 -4.82
CA THR A 358 7.49 2.40 -5.02
C THR A 358 7.24 1.29 -4.00
N VAL A 359 7.04 0.08 -4.49
CA VAL A 359 6.93 -1.15 -3.69
C VAL A 359 8.03 -2.09 -4.17
N ARG A 360 8.93 -2.48 -3.27
CA ARG A 360 10.05 -3.36 -3.63
C ARG A 360 10.45 -4.37 -2.58
N ASP A 361 11.11 -5.45 -2.95
CA ASP A 361 11.65 -6.43 -2.00
C ASP A 361 10.55 -6.98 -1.08
N VAL A 362 9.44 -7.44 -1.68
CA VAL A 362 8.26 -7.94 -0.95
C VAL A 362 8.10 -9.43 -1.19
N ASN A 363 7.81 -10.17 -0.12
CA ASN A 363 7.33 -11.55 -0.20
C ASN A 363 5.82 -11.57 0.00
N MET A 364 5.11 -12.21 -0.93
CA MET A 364 3.67 -12.40 -0.86
C MET A 364 3.33 -13.87 -0.75
N PHE A 365 2.48 -14.24 0.21
CA PHE A 365 2.11 -15.62 0.47
C PHE A 365 0.60 -15.77 0.64
N LYS A 366 -0.03 -16.65 -0.15
CA LYS A 366 -1.47 -16.96 -0.06
C LYS A 366 -2.36 -15.72 -0.01
N THR A 367 -2.05 -14.73 -0.85
CA THR A 367 -2.90 -13.55 -1.00
C THR A 367 -3.84 -13.71 -2.19
N MET A 368 -5.01 -13.06 -2.12
CA MET A 368 -5.95 -12.98 -3.24
C MET A 368 -5.30 -12.28 -4.44
N THR A 369 -4.66 -11.13 -4.21
CA THR A 369 -3.89 -10.46 -5.26
C THR A 369 -2.47 -10.20 -4.81
N GLY A 370 -1.57 -10.00 -5.77
CA GLY A 370 -0.21 -9.57 -5.45
C GLY A 370 -0.16 -8.06 -5.31
N VAL A 371 0.22 -7.39 -6.40
CA VAL A 371 0.19 -5.93 -6.53
C VAL A 371 -0.98 -5.51 -7.41
N ARG A 372 -1.82 -4.62 -6.87
CA ARG A 372 -3.13 -4.30 -7.45
C ARG A 372 -3.39 -2.80 -7.52
N ILE A 373 -4.01 -2.35 -8.61
CA ILE A 373 -4.60 -1.02 -8.75
C ILE A 373 -6.11 -1.19 -9.00
N LYS A 374 -6.95 -0.60 -8.16
CA LYS A 374 -8.42 -0.65 -8.23
C LYS A 374 -8.98 0.76 -8.42
N THR A 375 -9.78 0.98 -9.45
CA THR A 375 -10.51 2.24 -9.62
C THR A 375 -11.99 1.96 -9.92
N TRP A 376 -12.86 2.83 -9.42
CA TRP A 376 -14.29 2.73 -9.62
C TRP A 376 -14.67 3.24 -10.99
N GLN A 377 -15.66 2.58 -11.60
CA GLN A 377 -16.34 3.13 -12.77
C GLN A 377 -16.96 4.49 -12.43
N GLY A 378 -16.87 5.43 -13.36
CA GLY A 378 -17.33 6.81 -13.20
C GLY A 378 -16.31 7.77 -12.57
N GLY A 379 -15.25 7.25 -11.92
CA GLY A 379 -14.20 8.06 -11.29
C GLY A 379 -13.39 8.93 -12.26
N SER A 380 -12.64 9.88 -11.70
CA SER A 380 -11.73 10.78 -12.45
C SER A 380 -10.42 11.04 -11.69
N GLY A 381 -9.45 11.70 -12.32
CA GLY A 381 -8.11 11.94 -11.76
C GLY A 381 -7.05 11.00 -12.32
N LEU A 382 -5.96 10.80 -11.58
CA LEU A 382 -4.74 10.16 -12.11
C LEU A 382 -3.99 9.36 -11.05
N VAL A 383 -3.61 8.14 -11.45
CA VAL A 383 -2.60 7.30 -10.81
C VAL A 383 -1.37 7.28 -11.71
N GLN A 384 -0.22 7.75 -11.20
CA GLN A 384 1.00 7.80 -12.01
C GLN A 384 2.32 7.58 -11.26
N GLY A 385 3.33 7.11 -11.98
CA GLY A 385 4.67 6.91 -11.41
C GLY A 385 4.68 5.80 -10.37
N ILE A 386 4.18 4.64 -10.77
CA ILE A 386 4.08 3.47 -9.90
C ILE A 386 5.17 2.48 -10.28
N ARG A 387 5.88 1.95 -9.30
CA ARG A 387 6.92 0.93 -9.50
C ARG A 387 6.75 -0.22 -8.51
N PHE A 388 6.55 -1.41 -9.05
CA PHE A 388 6.55 -2.68 -8.33
C PHE A 388 7.79 -3.47 -8.75
N SER A 389 8.74 -3.68 -7.84
CA SER A 389 10.03 -4.31 -8.20
C SER A 389 10.52 -5.37 -7.23
N ASN A 390 11.11 -6.46 -7.73
CA ASN A 390 11.64 -7.55 -6.89
C ASN A 390 10.60 -8.11 -5.91
N ILE A 391 9.54 -8.71 -6.45
CA ILE A 391 8.44 -9.27 -5.64
C ILE A 391 8.40 -10.78 -5.84
N HIS A 392 8.47 -11.51 -4.73
CA HIS A 392 8.36 -12.96 -4.71
C HIS A 392 6.93 -13.37 -4.31
N MET A 393 6.30 -14.18 -5.14
CA MET A 393 4.90 -14.60 -4.99
C MET A 393 4.84 -16.10 -4.68
N SER A 394 4.08 -16.49 -3.68
CA SER A 394 3.82 -17.90 -3.37
C SER A 394 2.34 -18.12 -3.17
N GLU A 395 1.74 -18.95 -4.01
CA GLU A 395 0.32 -19.33 -3.94
C GLU A 395 -0.64 -18.13 -4.04
N VAL A 396 -0.23 -17.07 -4.76
CA VAL A 396 -1.05 -15.86 -4.94
C VAL A 396 -2.09 -16.09 -6.02
N GLN A 397 -3.36 -15.71 -5.81
CA GLN A 397 -4.39 -16.03 -6.80
C GLN A 397 -4.19 -15.23 -8.11
N THR A 398 -4.10 -13.91 -8.01
CA THR A 398 -3.80 -13.02 -9.14
C THR A 398 -2.64 -12.06 -8.83
N PRO A 399 -1.39 -12.38 -9.22
CA PRO A 399 -0.21 -11.62 -8.82
C PRO A 399 -0.17 -10.16 -9.29
N ILE A 400 -0.63 -9.87 -10.51
CA ILE A 400 -0.57 -8.54 -11.12
C ILE A 400 -1.97 -8.13 -11.55
N MET A 401 -2.47 -7.01 -11.04
CA MET A 401 -3.82 -6.55 -11.35
C MET A 401 -3.92 -5.03 -11.54
N ILE A 402 -4.61 -4.62 -12.61
CA ILE A 402 -5.24 -3.30 -12.74
C ILE A 402 -6.69 -3.55 -13.10
N ASP A 403 -7.62 -3.03 -12.30
CA ASP A 403 -9.05 -3.15 -12.52
C ASP A 403 -9.71 -1.76 -12.36
N GLN A 404 -10.13 -1.18 -13.49
CA GLN A 404 -10.85 0.09 -13.54
C GLN A 404 -12.38 -0.09 -13.53
N PHE A 405 -12.87 -1.32 -13.33
CA PHE A 405 -14.29 -1.65 -13.30
C PHE A 405 -14.81 -1.99 -11.90
N TYR A 406 -14.07 -1.58 -10.85
CA TYR A 406 -14.38 -1.96 -9.47
C TYR A 406 -15.83 -1.61 -9.10
N CYS A 407 -16.49 -2.59 -8.50
CA CYS A 407 -17.90 -2.60 -8.14
C CYS A 407 -18.07 -3.49 -6.90
N ASP A 408 -18.76 -2.99 -5.89
CA ASP A 408 -19.07 -3.72 -4.65
C ASP A 408 -20.47 -4.33 -4.63
N LYS A 409 -21.12 -4.40 -5.79
CA LYS A 409 -22.45 -4.98 -5.98
C LYS A 409 -22.40 -6.12 -6.97
N THR A 410 -23.39 -7.01 -6.91
CA THR A 410 -23.61 -8.08 -7.91
C THR A 410 -23.69 -7.54 -9.34
N SER A 411 -24.22 -6.32 -9.51
CA SER A 411 -24.25 -5.61 -10.79
C SER A 411 -24.11 -4.10 -10.59
N CYS A 412 -23.16 -3.49 -11.30
CA CYS A 412 -23.06 -2.04 -11.42
C CYS A 412 -23.43 -1.59 -12.84
N THR A 413 -24.12 -0.46 -12.95
CA THR A 413 -24.32 0.20 -14.25
C THR A 413 -22.96 0.59 -14.82
N ASN A 414 -22.70 0.16 -16.06
CA ASN A 414 -21.47 0.55 -16.74
C ASN A 414 -21.39 2.08 -16.86
N GLN A 415 -20.27 2.63 -16.39
CA GLN A 415 -19.97 4.05 -16.57
C GLN A 415 -18.75 4.19 -17.47
N SER A 416 -18.73 5.24 -18.29
CA SER A 416 -17.68 5.40 -19.29
C SER A 416 -16.35 5.83 -18.70
N SER A 417 -16.33 6.74 -17.71
CA SER A 417 -15.10 7.27 -17.12
C SER A 417 -14.49 6.32 -16.09
N ALA A 418 -13.18 6.46 -15.89
CA ALA A 418 -12.46 5.88 -14.76
C ALA A 418 -11.24 6.77 -14.48
N VAL A 419 -10.71 6.67 -13.25
CA VAL A 419 -9.44 7.31 -12.86
C VAL A 419 -8.35 6.84 -13.83
N ALA A 420 -7.65 7.77 -14.48
CA ALA A 420 -6.60 7.44 -15.44
C ALA A 420 -5.42 6.73 -14.74
N VAL A 421 -4.84 5.73 -15.40
CA VAL A 421 -3.68 4.98 -14.88
C VAL A 421 -2.57 5.02 -15.92
N SER A 422 -1.42 5.61 -15.58
CA SER A 422 -0.28 5.71 -16.49
C SER A 422 1.06 5.51 -15.79
N GLY A 423 2.05 5.00 -16.50
CA GLY A 423 3.43 4.90 -15.99
C GLY A 423 3.54 3.92 -14.83
N VAL A 424 3.12 2.68 -15.06
CA VAL A 424 3.16 1.58 -14.07
C VAL A 424 4.22 0.57 -14.48
N GLN A 425 5.24 0.40 -13.65
CA GLN A 425 6.38 -0.45 -13.92
C GLN A 425 6.32 -1.70 -13.07
N TYR A 426 6.37 -2.88 -13.70
CA TYR A 426 6.46 -4.18 -13.05
C TYR A 426 7.81 -4.82 -13.38
N GLU A 427 8.65 -5.00 -12.37
CA GLU A 427 10.04 -5.43 -12.54
C GLU A 427 10.37 -6.64 -11.65
N ASN A 428 10.92 -7.71 -12.22
CA ASN A 428 11.40 -8.87 -11.46
C ASN A 428 10.35 -9.47 -10.51
N ILE A 429 9.13 -9.70 -11.01
CA ILE A 429 8.07 -10.37 -10.25
C ILE A 429 8.11 -11.86 -10.57
N ARG A 430 8.32 -12.70 -9.55
CA ARG A 430 8.56 -14.14 -9.74
C ARG A 430 7.79 -14.98 -8.73
N GLY A 431 7.51 -16.24 -9.08
CA GLY A 431 6.95 -17.21 -8.14
C GLY A 431 5.77 -17.99 -8.70
N THR A 432 4.75 -18.26 -7.88
CA THR A 432 3.59 -19.08 -8.25
C THR A 432 2.26 -18.35 -8.17
N PHE A 433 1.31 -18.76 -9.01
CA PHE A 433 -0.07 -18.26 -8.98
C PHE A 433 -1.11 -19.37 -9.10
N THR A 434 -2.32 -19.16 -8.59
CA THR A 434 -3.36 -20.21 -8.57
C THR A 434 -4.58 -19.93 -9.46
N ILE A 435 -4.87 -18.66 -9.82
CA ILE A 435 -5.99 -18.31 -10.73
C ILE A 435 -5.48 -17.78 -12.06
N LYS A 436 -4.82 -16.63 -12.10
CA LYS A 436 -4.29 -16.04 -13.34
C LYS A 436 -3.04 -15.22 -13.08
N PRO A 437 -2.09 -15.15 -14.02
CA PRO A 437 -0.80 -14.48 -13.79
C PRO A 437 -0.92 -12.95 -13.80
N ALA A 438 -1.80 -12.41 -14.65
CA ALA A 438 -2.02 -10.98 -14.81
C ALA A 438 -3.45 -10.67 -15.26
N HIS A 439 -4.00 -9.56 -14.77
CA HIS A 439 -5.31 -9.05 -15.13
C HIS A 439 -5.25 -7.53 -15.32
N PHE A 440 -5.36 -7.06 -16.55
CA PHE A 440 -5.46 -5.65 -16.88
C PHE A 440 -6.84 -5.38 -17.50
N ALA A 441 -7.77 -4.86 -16.71
CA ALA A 441 -9.09 -4.44 -17.16
C ALA A 441 -9.19 -2.91 -17.10
N CYS A 442 -8.98 -2.27 -18.24
CA CYS A 442 -8.96 -0.81 -18.34
C CYS A 442 -10.17 -0.28 -19.13
N SER A 443 -10.62 0.94 -18.83
CA SER A 443 -11.76 1.58 -19.49
C SER A 443 -11.45 1.94 -20.94
N ASP A 444 -12.44 1.81 -21.83
CA ASP A 444 -12.34 2.28 -23.22
C ASP A 444 -12.12 3.80 -23.32
N SER A 445 -12.63 4.57 -22.36
CA SER A 445 -12.49 6.03 -22.37
C SER A 445 -11.24 6.54 -21.63
N SER A 446 -10.73 5.74 -20.69
CA SER A 446 -9.49 5.98 -19.95
C SER A 446 -8.54 4.77 -20.01
N PRO A 447 -8.04 4.37 -21.21
CA PRO A 447 -7.14 3.23 -21.32
C PRO A 447 -5.91 3.37 -20.43
N CYS A 448 -5.42 2.25 -19.88
CA CYS A 448 -4.16 2.27 -19.14
C CYS A 448 -2.99 2.40 -20.12
N SER A 449 -2.04 3.27 -19.83
CA SER A 449 -0.89 3.54 -20.70
C SER A 449 0.44 3.41 -19.99
N GLU A 450 1.51 3.21 -20.76
CA GLU A 450 2.88 3.20 -20.23
C GLU A 450 3.06 2.14 -19.13
N ILE A 451 2.42 0.98 -19.31
CA ILE A 451 2.65 -0.21 -18.50
C ILE A 451 3.95 -0.87 -18.99
N THR A 452 4.91 -1.09 -18.11
CA THR A 452 6.16 -1.79 -18.48
C THR A 452 6.27 -3.12 -17.74
N LEU A 453 6.61 -4.17 -18.48
CA LEU A 453 6.83 -5.51 -17.96
C LEU A 453 8.27 -5.96 -18.19
N THR A 454 9.00 -6.19 -17.11
CA THR A 454 10.40 -6.64 -17.12
C THR A 454 10.59 -7.78 -16.12
N GLY A 455 11.16 -8.90 -16.55
CA GLY A 455 11.53 -10.01 -15.66
C GLY A 455 10.36 -10.73 -14.98
N ILE A 456 9.18 -10.83 -15.62
CA ILE A 456 8.01 -11.50 -15.04
C ILE A 456 8.11 -13.03 -15.23
N GLN A 457 8.17 -13.78 -14.13
CA GLN A 457 8.31 -15.24 -14.12
C GLN A 457 7.37 -15.89 -13.10
N LEU A 458 6.12 -16.08 -13.49
CA LEU A 458 5.04 -16.64 -12.70
C LEU A 458 4.68 -18.04 -13.22
N ARG A 459 4.61 -19.03 -12.34
CA ARG A 459 4.27 -20.41 -12.69
C ARG A 459 2.89 -20.78 -12.13
N PRO A 460 2.03 -21.44 -12.90
CA PRO A 460 0.76 -21.90 -12.37
C PRO A 460 1.02 -22.96 -11.30
N LEU A 461 0.25 -22.90 -10.22
CA LEU A 461 0.14 -23.93 -9.20
C LEU A 461 -1.31 -24.38 -9.18
N ILE A 462 -1.54 -25.61 -9.61
CA ILE A 462 -2.87 -26.21 -9.61
C ILE A 462 -3.19 -26.59 -8.16
N VAL A 463 -4.24 -25.97 -7.62
CA VAL A 463 -4.77 -26.30 -6.29
C VAL A 463 -6.19 -26.85 -6.45
N PRO A 464 -6.60 -27.90 -5.70
CA PRO A 464 -7.88 -28.58 -5.91
C PRO A 464 -9.12 -27.66 -5.86
N GLN A 465 -9.05 -26.57 -5.09
CA GLN A 465 -10.11 -25.58 -4.95
C GLN A 465 -10.35 -24.73 -6.21
N TYR A 466 -9.31 -24.51 -7.04
CA TYR A 466 -9.42 -23.73 -8.28
C TYR A 466 -9.27 -24.67 -9.47
N HIS A 467 -10.39 -24.95 -10.14
CA HIS A 467 -10.50 -26.02 -11.13
C HIS A 467 -9.60 -25.81 -12.36
N THR A 468 -9.20 -24.57 -12.69
CA THR A 468 -8.28 -24.26 -13.79
C THR A 468 -7.58 -22.91 -13.62
N CYS A 469 -6.27 -22.84 -13.86
CA CYS A 469 -5.59 -21.57 -14.07
C CYS A 469 -5.98 -20.97 -15.44
N SER A 470 -6.33 -19.69 -15.47
CA SER A 470 -6.69 -18.95 -16.67
C SER A 470 -5.48 -18.25 -17.30
N SER A 471 -5.56 -18.03 -18.61
CA SER A 471 -4.61 -17.17 -19.35
C SER A 471 -4.60 -15.72 -18.81
N PRO A 472 -3.51 -14.96 -19.04
CA PRO A 472 -3.50 -13.52 -18.77
C PRO A 472 -4.66 -12.81 -19.48
N PHE A 473 -5.20 -11.77 -18.84
CA PHE A 473 -6.27 -10.95 -19.40
C PHE A 473 -5.80 -9.50 -19.58
N CYS A 474 -6.10 -8.92 -20.75
CA CYS A 474 -5.83 -7.51 -21.02
C CYS A 474 -6.99 -6.91 -21.83
N TRP A 475 -7.48 -5.76 -21.40
CA TRP A 475 -8.44 -4.93 -22.10
C TRP A 475 -8.02 -3.47 -21.96
N GLN A 476 -7.89 -2.76 -23.09
CA GLN A 476 -7.46 -1.36 -23.16
C GLN A 476 -6.19 -1.04 -22.36
N ALA A 477 -5.24 -1.98 -22.35
CA ALA A 477 -3.98 -1.87 -21.64
C ALA A 477 -2.83 -1.77 -22.63
N PHE A 478 -2.06 -0.69 -22.54
CA PHE A 478 -1.02 -0.33 -23.49
C PHE A 478 0.33 -0.12 -22.82
N GLY A 479 1.40 -0.56 -23.47
CA GLY A 479 2.73 -0.43 -22.90
C GLY A 479 3.83 -1.16 -23.65
N GLU A 480 4.86 -1.58 -22.91
CA GLU A 480 6.05 -2.23 -23.46
C GLU A 480 6.42 -3.49 -22.66
N LEU A 481 6.83 -4.53 -23.38
CA LEU A 481 7.47 -5.71 -22.79
C LEU A 481 8.98 -5.63 -23.07
N TYR A 482 9.78 -5.36 -22.04
CA TYR A 482 11.24 -5.28 -22.20
C TYR A 482 11.93 -6.65 -22.20
N THR A 483 11.27 -7.66 -21.64
CA THR A 483 11.74 -9.04 -21.64
C THR A 483 10.57 -10.00 -21.86
N PRO A 484 10.80 -11.21 -22.41
CA PRO A 484 9.80 -12.26 -22.42
C PRO A 484 9.24 -12.54 -21.03
N THR A 485 7.92 -12.75 -20.94
CA THR A 485 7.21 -13.07 -19.71
C THR A 485 6.87 -14.56 -19.66
N ILE A 486 6.86 -15.14 -18.46
CA ILE A 486 6.43 -16.51 -18.21
C ILE A 486 5.25 -16.46 -17.24
N PRO A 487 4.05 -16.95 -17.61
CA PRO A 487 3.64 -17.25 -18.98
C PRO A 487 3.63 -15.98 -19.87
N PRO A 488 3.56 -16.12 -21.20
CA PRO A 488 3.50 -14.97 -22.11
C PRO A 488 2.25 -14.11 -21.87
N ILE A 489 2.44 -12.83 -21.59
CA ILE A 489 1.38 -11.82 -21.49
C ILE A 489 1.24 -11.10 -22.84
N SER A 490 0.88 -11.86 -23.88
CA SER A 490 0.77 -11.34 -25.26
C SER A 490 -0.45 -10.49 -25.52
N CYS A 491 -1.37 -10.38 -24.56
CA CYS A 491 -2.57 -9.56 -24.65
C CYS A 491 -2.32 -8.06 -24.43
N LEU A 492 -1.15 -7.69 -23.85
CA LEU A 492 -0.79 -6.29 -23.64
C LEU A 492 -0.53 -5.64 -25.01
N GLN A 493 -1.20 -4.53 -25.29
CA GLN A 493 -1.06 -3.85 -26.58
C GLN A 493 0.22 -3.01 -26.59
N LEU A 494 1.08 -3.20 -27.59
CA LEU A 494 2.34 -2.49 -27.64
C LEU A 494 2.15 -1.02 -28.03
N GLY A 495 2.86 -0.12 -27.35
CA GLY A 495 2.86 1.32 -27.62
C GLY A 495 1.83 2.09 -26.81
N LYS A 496 1.11 3.01 -27.47
CA LYS A 496 0.15 3.92 -26.85
C LYS A 496 -1.24 3.76 -27.48
N PRO A 497 -2.33 4.14 -26.77
CA PRO A 497 -3.67 4.13 -27.34
C PRO A 497 -3.74 4.99 -28.61
N ALA A 498 -4.51 4.55 -29.62
CA ALA A 498 -4.63 5.24 -30.92
C ALA A 498 -5.33 6.62 -30.83
N GLY A 499 -6.05 6.89 -29.74
CA GLY A 499 -6.60 8.20 -29.43
C GLY A 499 -5.68 8.94 -28.46
N ASN A 500 -5.10 10.06 -28.90
CA ASN A 500 -4.49 11.04 -28.00
C ASN A 500 -5.63 11.70 -27.20
N ARG A 501 -6.15 11.03 -26.17
CA ARG A 501 -6.92 11.74 -25.15
C ARG A 501 -5.92 12.64 -24.42
N VAL A 502 -5.94 13.92 -24.77
CA VAL A 502 -5.24 14.95 -24.00
C VAL A 502 -5.81 14.89 -22.59
N LEU A 503 -4.94 14.73 -21.58
CA LEU A 503 -5.35 14.79 -20.18
C LEU A 503 -6.17 16.07 -19.98
N SER A 504 -7.44 15.89 -19.61
CA SER A 504 -8.35 17.01 -19.38
C SER A 504 -8.17 17.54 -17.96
N ASP A 505 -8.77 18.68 -17.61
CA ASP A 505 -8.77 19.19 -16.23
C ASP A 505 -9.37 18.18 -15.23
N HIS A 506 -10.23 17.27 -15.70
CA HIS A 506 -10.76 16.15 -14.91
C HIS A 506 -9.70 15.11 -14.55
N ASP A 507 -8.64 14.99 -15.35
CA ASP A 507 -7.57 14.00 -15.20
C ASP A 507 -6.32 14.58 -14.52
N GLN A 508 -6.27 15.88 -14.23
CA GLN A 508 -5.10 16.52 -13.61
C GLN A 508 -5.10 16.38 -12.09
N CYS A 509 -3.96 16.01 -11.53
CA CYS A 509 -3.62 16.11 -10.11
C CYS A 509 -2.47 17.12 -10.00
#